data_AF-A0A8H4AI02-F1
#
_entry.id   AF-A0A8H4AI02-F1
#
_cell.length_a   1.000
_cell.length_b   1.000
_cell.length_c   1.000
_cell.angle_alpha   90.00
_cell.angle_beta   90.00
_cell.angle_gamma   90.00
#
_symmetry.space_group_name_H-M   'P 1'
#
loop_
_entity.id
_entity.type
_entity.pdbx_description
1 polymer ?
#
loop_
_entity_poly.entity_id
_entity_poly.type
_entity_poly.pdbx_seq_one_letter_code
_entity_poly.pdbx_strand_id
1 'polypeptide(L)'
;MAKDSLKQFCLWIGSVIFGITLVSLIYLCPFLEFTKILYFQFHSNAVSLSSPIIEYMYLALSLPLPIGLIWLCILRRSCSVGMIRTKIIEELCFVPLYMIVVSIVYTHYTVGNVGDVAFSCPTANYAPRAVHNACVISTINFYAMWLYTILLISSIFACCFGCCPNEKDFDLKFRFKHLSSVNLDDKEPLVSKA
;
A
#
# COMPACT_ATOMS: atom_id res chain seq x y z
N MET A 1 -25.28 -1.62 23.00
CA MET A 1 -24.97 -0.24 22.58
C MET A 1 -23.47 0.08 22.64
N ALA A 2 -22.79 0.08 23.79
CA ALA A 2 -21.34 0.41 23.84
C ALA A 2 -20.44 -0.59 23.07
N LYS A 3 -20.75 -1.90 23.12
CA LYS A 3 -20.00 -2.96 22.43
C LYS A 3 -20.06 -2.86 20.90
N ASP A 4 -21.20 -2.45 20.37
CA ASP A 4 -21.42 -2.30 18.92
C ASP A 4 -20.71 -1.05 18.39
N SER A 5 -20.70 0.03 19.16
CA SER A 5 -19.96 1.27 18.86
C SER A 5 -18.44 1.03 18.84
N LEU A 6 -17.91 0.31 19.83
CA LEU A 6 -16.47 -0.02 19.88
C LEU A 6 -16.03 -0.89 18.69
N LYS A 7 -16.82 -1.90 18.33
CA LYS A 7 -16.55 -2.76 17.17
C LYS A 7 -16.50 -1.95 15.87
N GLN A 8 -17.46 -1.04 15.67
CA GLN A 8 -17.48 -0.18 14.48
C GLN A 8 -16.28 0.77 14.42
N PHE A 9 -15.87 1.32 15.56
CA PHE A 9 -14.70 2.20 15.64
C PHE A 9 -13.40 1.45 15.31
N CYS A 10 -13.19 0.24 15.84
CA CYS A 10 -12.01 -0.58 15.51
C CYS A 10 -11.95 -0.96 14.03
N LEU A 11 -13.09 -1.32 13.43
CA LEU A 11 -13.17 -1.62 12.00
C LEU A 11 -12.82 -0.42 11.13
N TRP A 12 -13.28 0.78 11.52
CA TRP A 12 -12.95 2.02 10.82
C TRP A 12 -11.45 2.33 10.89
N ILE A 13 -10.84 2.28 12.08
CA ILE A 13 -9.40 2.48 12.24
C ILE A 13 -8.62 1.49 11.38
N GLY A 14 -8.98 0.20 11.44
CA GLY A 14 -8.33 -0.84 10.64
C GLY A 14 -8.40 -0.54 9.14
N SER A 15 -9.57 -0.12 8.65
CA SER A 15 -9.73 0.23 7.23
C SER A 15 -8.92 1.47 6.83
N VAL A 16 -8.80 2.48 7.70
CA VAL A 16 -8.01 3.69 7.43
C VAL A 16 -6.53 3.35 7.35
N ILE A 17 -6.01 2.62 8.34
CA ILE A 17 -4.61 2.18 8.35
C ILE A 17 -4.32 1.34 7.10
N PHE A 18 -5.17 0.37 6.79
CA PHE A 18 -5.05 -0.48 5.62
C PHE A 18 -5.00 0.33 4.32
N GLY A 19 -5.93 1.29 4.14
CA GLY A 19 -5.97 2.16 2.97
C GLY A 19 -4.73 3.04 2.83
N ILE A 20 -4.27 3.66 3.91
CA ILE A 20 -3.04 4.48 3.93
C ILE A 20 -1.82 3.64 3.56
N THR A 21 -1.68 2.45 4.16
CA THR A 21 -0.56 1.55 3.87
C THR A 21 -0.56 1.11 2.41
N LEU A 22 -1.73 0.71 1.88
CA LEU A 22 -1.87 0.30 0.48
C LEU A 22 -1.49 1.44 -0.47
N VAL A 23 -2.03 2.64 -0.26
CA VAL A 23 -1.70 3.82 -1.07
C VAL A 23 -0.22 4.18 -0.98
N SER A 24 0.38 4.08 0.21
CA SER A 24 1.80 4.34 0.40
C SER A 24 2.66 3.36 -0.42
N LEU A 25 2.28 2.08 -0.46
CA LEU A 25 2.99 1.05 -1.22
C LEU A 25 2.87 1.23 -2.73
N ILE A 26 1.77 1.80 -3.24
CA ILE A 26 1.62 2.14 -4.67
C ILE A 26 2.75 3.07 -5.14
N TYR A 27 3.19 4.01 -4.29
CA TYR A 27 4.31 4.89 -4.60
C TYR A 27 5.66 4.30 -4.18
N LEU A 28 5.71 3.61 -3.06
CA LEU A 28 6.96 3.09 -2.50
C LEU A 28 7.56 1.99 -3.37
N CYS A 29 6.75 1.07 -3.92
CA CYS A 29 7.25 -0.04 -4.75
C CYS A 29 8.02 0.44 -6.00
N PRO A 30 7.46 1.28 -6.89
CA PRO A 30 8.21 1.78 -8.05
C PRO A 30 9.41 2.65 -7.65
N PHE A 31 9.31 3.38 -6.53
CA PHE A 31 10.44 4.16 -6.02
C PHE A 31 11.61 3.28 -5.54
N LEU A 32 11.32 2.21 -4.80
CA LEU A 32 12.33 1.25 -4.35
C LEU A 32 12.96 0.51 -5.53
N GLU A 33 12.16 0.11 -6.52
CA GLU A 33 12.66 -0.52 -7.74
C GLU A 33 13.58 0.41 -8.52
N PHE A 34 13.16 1.66 -8.72
CA PHE A 34 13.99 2.67 -9.37
C PHE A 34 15.32 2.89 -8.63
N THR A 35 15.26 2.99 -7.30
CA THR A 35 16.45 3.13 -6.44
C THR A 35 17.38 1.92 -6.58
N LYS A 36 16.82 0.71 -6.64
CA LYS A 36 17.56 -0.53 -6.86
C LYS A 36 18.28 -0.51 -8.21
N ILE A 37 17.57 -0.23 -9.30
CA ILE A 37 18.16 -0.18 -10.65
C ILE A 37 19.31 0.84 -10.69
N LEU A 38 19.09 2.05 -10.16
CA LEU A 38 20.14 3.07 -10.09
C LEU A 38 21.35 2.60 -9.30
N TYR A 39 21.13 1.99 -8.11
CA TYR A 39 22.22 1.53 -7.26
C TYR A 39 23.13 0.54 -7.98
N PHE A 40 22.54 -0.43 -8.69
CA PHE A 40 23.28 -1.43 -9.46
C PHE A 40 23.99 -0.84 -10.68
N GLN A 41 23.43 0.18 -11.34
CA GLN A 41 24.12 0.89 -12.42
C GLN A 41 25.36 1.64 -11.91
N PHE A 42 25.22 2.39 -10.80
CA PHE A 42 26.32 3.14 -10.20
C PHE A 42 27.45 2.24 -9.68
N HIS A 43 27.13 1.03 -9.24
CA HIS A 43 28.09 0.07 -8.69
C HIS A 43 28.33 -1.14 -9.61
N SER A 44 28.18 -0.95 -10.93
CA SER A 44 28.31 -2.02 -11.94
C SER A 44 29.65 -2.77 -11.91
N ASN A 45 30.72 -2.15 -11.38
CA ASN A 45 32.01 -2.80 -11.19
C ASN A 45 32.05 -3.83 -10.04
N ALA A 46 31.06 -3.78 -9.14
CA ALA A 46 31.01 -4.59 -7.92
C ALA A 46 29.76 -5.48 -7.84
N VAL A 47 28.64 -5.06 -8.43
CA VAL A 47 27.36 -5.78 -8.45
C VAL A 47 26.75 -5.69 -9.84
N SER A 48 26.07 -6.75 -10.27
CA SER A 48 25.37 -6.78 -11.55
C SER A 48 23.94 -7.28 -11.37
N LEU A 49 23.01 -6.75 -12.17
CA LEU A 49 21.64 -7.25 -12.22
C LEU A 49 21.65 -8.55 -13.03
N SER A 50 21.19 -9.66 -12.43
CA SER A 50 21.09 -10.94 -13.15
C SER A 50 20.11 -10.85 -14.32
N SER A 51 18.97 -10.20 -14.08
CA SER A 51 17.87 -10.08 -15.04
C SER A 51 17.40 -8.63 -15.21
N PRO A 52 18.18 -7.74 -15.88
CA PRO A 52 17.84 -6.32 -15.98
C PRO A 52 16.50 -6.07 -16.70
N ILE A 53 16.15 -6.92 -17.67
CA ILE A 53 14.89 -6.82 -18.43
C ILE A 53 13.68 -6.95 -17.48
N ILE A 54 13.71 -7.90 -16.56
CA ILE A 54 12.61 -8.15 -15.61
C ILE A 54 12.40 -6.96 -14.68
N GLU A 55 13.49 -6.32 -14.25
CA GLU A 55 13.47 -5.16 -13.35
C GLU A 55 12.85 -3.94 -14.05
N TYR A 56 13.25 -3.68 -15.30
CA TYR A 56 12.62 -2.62 -16.11
C TYR A 56 11.14 -2.92 -16.41
N MET A 57 10.80 -4.18 -16.69
CA MET A 57 9.41 -4.58 -16.89
C MET A 57 8.57 -4.36 -15.63
N TYR A 58 9.08 -4.75 -14.45
CA TYR A 58 8.39 -4.53 -13.18
C TYR A 58 8.23 -3.04 -12.86
N LEU A 59 9.27 -2.22 -13.10
CA LEU A 59 9.16 -0.76 -12.97
C LEU A 59 8.10 -0.19 -13.93
N ALA A 60 8.13 -0.59 -15.20
CA ALA A 60 7.16 -0.14 -16.19
C ALA A 60 5.71 -0.54 -15.85
N LEU A 61 5.51 -1.72 -15.26
CA LEU A 61 4.20 -2.21 -14.83
C LEU A 61 3.71 -1.56 -13.53
N SER A 62 4.61 -1.06 -12.68
CA SER A 62 4.27 -0.44 -11.39
C SER A 62 4.04 1.07 -11.47
N LEU A 63 4.45 1.75 -12.55
CA LEU A 63 4.27 3.19 -12.77
C LEU A 63 2.85 3.67 -13.17
N PRO A 64 2.02 2.93 -13.92
CA PRO A 64 0.72 3.43 -14.38
C PRO A 64 -0.24 3.81 -13.25
N LEU A 65 -0.27 3.03 -12.17
CA LEU A 65 -1.13 3.31 -11.01
C LEU A 65 -0.80 4.62 -10.30
N PRO A 66 0.44 4.87 -9.82
CA PRO A 66 0.77 6.15 -9.18
C PRO A 66 0.64 7.34 -10.14
N ILE A 67 1.00 7.19 -11.42
CA ILE A 67 0.80 8.25 -12.43
C ILE A 67 -0.68 8.56 -12.60
N GLY A 68 -1.53 7.54 -12.71
CA GLY A 68 -2.98 7.69 -12.80
C GLY A 68 -3.57 8.40 -11.59
N LEU A 69 -3.13 8.06 -10.38
CA LEU A 69 -3.56 8.73 -9.15
C LEU A 69 -3.14 10.21 -9.11
N ILE A 70 -1.89 10.52 -9.48
CA ILE A 70 -1.41 11.91 -9.58
C ILE A 70 -2.21 12.68 -10.62
N TRP A 71 -2.44 12.09 -11.79
CA TRP A 71 -3.20 12.71 -12.88
C TRP A 71 -4.64 13.03 -12.46
N LEU A 72 -5.29 12.13 -11.73
CA LEU A 72 -6.62 12.36 -11.16
C LEU A 72 -6.63 13.52 -10.14
N CYS A 73 -5.60 13.62 -9.31
CA CYS A 73 -5.45 14.73 -8.37
C CYS A 73 -5.28 16.08 -9.09
N ILE A 74 -4.44 16.13 -10.13
CA ILE A 74 -4.14 17.35 -10.88
C ILE A 74 -5.38 17.82 -11.66
N LEU A 75 -6.03 16.93 -12.39
CA LEU A 75 -7.13 17.30 -13.31
C LEU A 75 -8.36 17.86 -12.60
N ARG A 76 -8.57 17.57 -11.31
CA ARG A 76 -9.85 17.87 -10.66
C ARG A 76 -9.86 18.94 -9.60
N ARG A 77 -8.74 19.59 -9.25
CA ARG A 77 -8.62 20.76 -8.32
C ARG A 77 -9.32 20.65 -6.95
N SER A 78 -10.06 19.58 -6.70
CA SER A 78 -10.81 19.22 -5.49
C SER A 78 -10.66 17.71 -5.31
N CYS A 79 -9.94 17.33 -4.27
CA CYS A 79 -9.69 15.93 -3.90
C CYS A 79 -10.97 15.26 -3.38
N SER A 80 -11.92 14.94 -4.27
CA SER A 80 -13.08 14.12 -3.91
C SER A 80 -12.62 12.68 -3.68
N VAL A 81 -12.48 12.31 -2.40
CA VAL A 81 -12.03 10.99 -1.94
C VAL A 81 -12.92 9.86 -2.48
N GLY A 82 -14.23 10.09 -2.66
CA GLY A 82 -15.18 9.10 -3.17
C GLY A 82 -14.90 8.66 -4.62
N MET A 83 -14.45 9.58 -5.46
CA MET A 83 -14.10 9.26 -6.85
C MET A 83 -12.75 8.55 -6.99
N ILE A 84 -11.75 8.97 -6.20
CA ILE A 84 -10.45 8.28 -6.12
C ILE A 84 -10.69 6.83 -5.71
N ARG A 85 -11.55 6.63 -4.70
CA ARG A 85 -11.95 5.29 -4.26
C ARG A 85 -12.61 4.48 -5.37
N THR A 86 -13.59 5.05 -6.09
CA THR A 86 -14.32 4.31 -7.15
C THR A 86 -13.37 3.87 -8.26
N LYS A 87 -12.47 4.74 -8.69
CA LYS A 87 -11.47 4.44 -9.72
C LYS A 87 -10.41 3.46 -9.23
N ILE A 88 -9.97 3.58 -7.98
CA ILE A 88 -9.10 2.58 -7.34
C ILE A 88 -9.79 1.22 -7.34
N ILE A 89 -11.07 1.12 -6.96
CA ILE A 89 -11.82 -0.15 -6.91
C ILE A 89 -11.98 -0.77 -8.31
N GLU A 90 -12.30 0.03 -9.32
CA GLU A 90 -12.48 -0.43 -10.70
C GLU A 90 -11.19 -1.02 -11.27
N GLU A 91 -10.05 -0.34 -11.06
CA GLU A 91 -8.73 -0.83 -11.46
C GLU A 91 -8.26 -2.00 -10.55
N LEU A 92 -8.60 -1.98 -9.25
CA LEU A 92 -8.21 -3.03 -8.29
C LEU A 92 -8.86 -4.40 -8.53
N CYS A 93 -9.84 -4.53 -9.42
CA CYS A 93 -10.47 -5.83 -9.62
C CYS A 93 -9.53 -6.80 -10.36
N PHE A 94 -8.78 -6.30 -11.34
CA PHE A 94 -7.83 -7.10 -12.14
C PHE A 94 -6.37 -6.90 -11.74
N VAL A 95 -6.06 -5.76 -11.10
CA VAL A 95 -4.70 -5.44 -10.66
C VAL A 95 -4.04 -6.54 -9.81
N PRO A 96 -4.72 -7.09 -8.80
CA PRO A 96 -4.11 -8.08 -7.91
C PRO A 96 -3.79 -9.39 -8.62
N LEU A 97 -4.61 -9.81 -9.59
CA LEU A 97 -4.38 -11.06 -10.33
C LEU A 97 -3.10 -10.98 -11.15
N TYR A 98 -2.89 -9.88 -11.89
CA TYR A 98 -1.63 -9.72 -12.62
C TYR A 98 -0.46 -9.49 -11.66
N MET A 99 -0.66 -8.75 -10.56
CA MET A 99 0.41 -8.48 -9.58
C MET A 99 0.90 -9.78 -8.92
N ILE A 100 0.05 -10.78 -8.71
CA ILE A 100 0.49 -12.11 -8.23
C ILE A 100 1.45 -12.74 -9.25
N VAL A 101 1.05 -12.78 -10.53
CA VAL A 101 1.88 -13.38 -11.59
C VAL A 101 3.21 -12.64 -11.70
N VAL A 102 3.17 -11.31 -11.71
CA VAL A 102 4.35 -10.46 -11.76
C VAL A 102 5.26 -10.71 -10.55
N SER A 103 4.72 -10.75 -9.32
CA SER A 103 5.50 -11.00 -8.10
C SER A 103 6.14 -12.39 -8.09
N ILE A 104 5.45 -13.42 -8.58
CA ILE A 104 6.00 -14.78 -8.70
C ILE A 104 7.13 -14.81 -9.74
N VAL A 105 6.89 -14.28 -10.93
CA VAL A 105 7.89 -14.23 -12.01
C VAL A 105 9.11 -13.42 -11.56
N TYR A 106 8.89 -12.23 -11.01
CA TYR A 106 9.94 -11.38 -10.47
C TYR A 106 10.77 -12.13 -9.43
N THR A 107 10.12 -12.70 -8.41
CA THR A 107 10.79 -13.50 -7.37
C THR A 107 11.68 -14.59 -7.96
N HIS A 108 11.17 -15.34 -8.94
CA HIS A 108 11.93 -16.41 -9.57
C HIS A 108 13.21 -15.91 -10.26
N TYR A 109 13.13 -14.78 -10.97
CA TYR A 109 14.26 -14.24 -11.73
C TYR A 109 15.20 -13.33 -10.92
N THR A 110 14.78 -12.84 -9.75
CA THR A 110 15.55 -11.84 -8.98
C THR A 110 16.07 -12.34 -7.63
N VAL A 111 15.63 -13.51 -7.13
CA VAL A 111 16.09 -14.08 -5.84
C VAL A 111 17.62 -14.31 -5.81
N GLY A 112 18.25 -14.51 -6.96
CA GLY A 112 19.70 -14.69 -7.09
C GLY A 112 20.49 -13.47 -7.52
N ASN A 113 19.91 -12.26 -7.53
CA ASN A 113 20.57 -11.06 -8.08
C ASN A 113 21.86 -10.64 -7.37
N VAL A 114 22.11 -11.11 -6.15
CA VAL A 114 23.31 -10.76 -5.37
C VAL A 114 24.24 -11.99 -5.23
N GLY A 115 24.12 -12.97 -6.12
CA GLY A 115 24.90 -14.21 -6.10
C GLY A 115 24.53 -15.10 -4.91
N ASP A 116 25.52 -15.76 -4.30
CA ASP A 116 25.34 -16.69 -3.17
C ASP A 116 25.07 -16.00 -1.82
N VAL A 117 24.75 -14.70 -1.83
CA VAL A 117 24.42 -13.97 -0.60
C VAL A 117 23.08 -14.44 -0.06
N ALA A 118 23.07 -14.88 1.20
CA ALA A 118 21.85 -15.27 1.88
C ALA A 118 20.83 -14.12 1.90
N PHE A 119 19.56 -14.46 1.68
CA PHE A 119 18.44 -13.51 1.60
C PHE A 119 18.31 -12.57 2.81
N SER A 120 18.82 -13.00 3.98
CA SER A 120 18.83 -12.24 5.23
C SER A 120 19.92 -11.16 5.31
N CYS A 121 20.77 -11.02 4.28
CA CYS A 121 21.89 -10.09 4.24
C CYS A 121 22.68 -10.08 5.57
N PRO A 122 23.25 -11.23 6.01
CA PRO A 122 24.02 -11.30 7.26
C PRO A 122 25.11 -10.21 7.27
N THR A 123 25.62 -9.77 8.41
CA THR A 123 26.59 -8.64 8.48
C THR A 123 28.06 -9.02 8.22
N ALA A 124 28.36 -10.29 7.99
CA ALA A 124 29.74 -10.78 7.92
C ALA A 124 30.41 -10.53 6.54
N ASN A 125 31.54 -9.80 6.56
CA ASN A 125 32.59 -9.66 5.52
C ASN A 125 32.14 -9.62 4.05
N TYR A 126 31.28 -8.67 3.68
CA TYR A 126 31.09 -8.31 2.27
C TYR A 126 32.28 -7.46 1.82
N ALA A 127 33.22 -8.11 1.15
CA ALA A 127 34.16 -7.40 0.30
C ALA A 127 33.60 -7.43 -1.12
N PRO A 128 33.07 -6.32 -1.69
CA PRO A 128 32.94 -4.93 -1.18
C PRO A 128 31.59 -4.58 -0.50
N ARG A 129 31.54 -3.48 0.28
CA ARG A 129 30.31 -2.94 0.95
C ARG A 129 29.14 -2.71 -0.01
N ALA A 130 29.42 -2.48 -1.28
CA ALA A 130 28.40 -2.33 -2.31
C ALA A 130 27.50 -3.58 -2.44
N VAL A 131 28.05 -4.77 -2.22
CA VAL A 131 27.30 -6.04 -2.26
C VAL A 131 26.30 -6.11 -1.10
N HIS A 132 26.71 -5.72 0.11
CA HIS A 132 25.82 -5.66 1.27
C HIS A 132 24.64 -4.71 1.02
N ASN A 133 24.92 -3.49 0.56
CA ASN A 133 23.88 -2.51 0.28
C ASN A 133 22.95 -2.97 -0.86
N ALA A 134 23.49 -3.58 -1.91
CA ALA A 134 22.70 -4.17 -2.98
C ALA A 134 21.76 -5.29 -2.47
N CYS A 135 22.24 -6.12 -1.53
CA CYS A 135 21.44 -7.11 -0.83
C CYS A 135 20.29 -6.44 -0.07
N VAL A 136 20.60 -5.49 0.82
CA VAL A 136 19.59 -4.82 1.66
C VAL A 136 18.52 -4.14 0.80
N ILE A 137 18.92 -3.41 -0.24
CA ILE A 137 17.99 -2.74 -1.17
C ILE A 137 17.09 -3.77 -1.87
N SER A 138 17.67 -4.86 -2.37
CA SER A 138 16.92 -5.93 -3.04
C SER A 138 15.93 -6.61 -2.10
N THR A 139 16.32 -6.86 -0.85
CA THR A 139 15.49 -7.47 0.19
C THR A 139 14.34 -6.56 0.61
N ILE A 140 14.59 -5.26 0.83
CA ILE A 140 13.54 -4.28 1.14
C ILE A 140 12.55 -4.19 -0.03
N ASN A 141 13.02 -4.13 -1.27
CA ASN A 141 12.16 -4.09 -2.45
C ASN A 141 11.29 -5.34 -2.57
N PHE A 142 11.87 -6.53 -2.33
CA PHE A 142 11.15 -7.79 -2.30
C PHE A 142 10.02 -7.79 -1.26
N TYR A 143 10.32 -7.38 -0.03
CA TYR A 143 9.31 -7.31 1.03
C TYR A 143 8.22 -6.29 0.73
N ALA A 144 8.57 -5.13 0.18
CA ALA A 144 7.59 -4.11 -0.22
C ALA A 144 6.64 -4.64 -1.31
N MET A 145 7.17 -5.28 -2.34
CA MET A 145 6.40 -5.90 -3.42
C MET A 145 5.43 -6.99 -2.90
N TRP A 146 5.92 -7.90 -2.05
CA TRP A 146 5.07 -8.96 -1.50
C TRP A 146 4.04 -8.43 -0.51
N LEU A 147 4.40 -7.46 0.34
CA LEU A 147 3.46 -6.80 1.23
C LEU A 147 2.36 -6.10 0.43
N TYR A 148 2.73 -5.40 -0.65
CA TYR A 148 1.77 -4.78 -1.57
C TYR A 148 0.84 -5.82 -2.20
N THR A 149 1.40 -6.94 -2.68
CA THR A 149 0.62 -8.04 -3.27
C THR A 149 -0.38 -8.64 -2.26
N ILE A 150 0.05 -8.90 -1.01
CA ILE A 150 -0.82 -9.46 0.04
C ILE A 150 -1.94 -8.48 0.42
N LEU A 151 -1.64 -7.19 0.54
CA LEU A 151 -2.65 -6.18 0.83
C LEU A 151 -3.63 -6.03 -0.32
N LEU A 152 -3.18 -6.08 -1.57
CA LEU A 152 -4.07 -6.12 -2.74
C LEU A 152 -5.01 -7.34 -2.71
N ILE A 153 -4.50 -8.53 -2.42
CA ILE A 153 -5.34 -9.75 -2.29
C ILE A 153 -6.36 -9.57 -1.16
N SER A 154 -5.91 -9.07 -0.01
CA SER A 154 -6.76 -8.83 1.15
C SER A 154 -7.86 -7.79 0.84
N SER A 155 -7.57 -6.81 -0.02
CA SER A 155 -8.56 -5.82 -0.48
C SER A 155 -9.66 -6.44 -1.34
N ILE A 156 -9.32 -7.41 -2.21
CA ILE A 156 -10.32 -8.19 -2.97
C ILE A 156 -11.22 -8.95 -2.01
N PHE A 157 -10.63 -9.72 -1.09
CA PHE A 157 -11.42 -10.50 -0.13
C PHE A 157 -12.34 -9.58 0.70
N ALA A 158 -11.82 -8.46 1.20
CA ALA A 158 -12.62 -7.49 1.93
C ALA A 158 -13.79 -6.95 1.11
N CYS A 159 -13.63 -6.72 -0.19
CA CYS A 159 -14.71 -6.27 -1.05
C CYS A 159 -15.68 -7.40 -1.45
N CYS A 160 -15.21 -8.63 -1.69
CA CYS A 160 -16.07 -9.79 -1.94
C CYS A 160 -16.96 -10.15 -0.75
N PHE A 161 -16.44 -10.01 0.49
CA PHE A 161 -17.19 -10.27 1.72
C PHE A 161 -18.01 -9.08 2.23
N GLY A 162 -18.06 -7.96 1.47
CA GLY A 162 -18.83 -6.78 1.86
C GLY A 162 -18.27 -6.05 3.09
N CYS A 163 -17.01 -6.27 3.45
CA CYS A 163 -16.30 -5.57 4.53
C CYS A 163 -15.76 -4.19 4.08
N CYS A 164 -15.89 -3.84 2.81
CA CYS A 164 -15.49 -2.54 2.28
C CYS A 164 -16.41 -1.44 2.87
N PRO A 165 -15.89 -0.47 3.66
CA PRO A 165 -16.70 0.50 4.39
C PRO A 165 -17.55 1.33 3.42
N ASN A 166 -18.79 1.65 3.76
CA ASN A 166 -19.68 2.33 2.83
C ASN A 166 -19.27 3.80 2.65
N GLU A 167 -19.72 4.49 1.60
CA GLU A 167 -19.33 5.89 1.33
C GLU A 167 -19.69 6.83 2.51
N LYS A 168 -20.77 6.48 3.22
CA LYS A 168 -21.26 7.15 4.43
C LYS A 168 -20.33 6.99 5.65
N ASP A 169 -19.44 6.00 5.65
CA ASP A 169 -18.54 5.74 6.79
C ASP A 169 -17.33 6.67 6.83
N PHE A 170 -16.95 7.26 5.69
CA PHE A 170 -15.82 8.17 5.57
C PHE A 170 -16.22 9.65 5.57
N ASP A 171 -17.51 9.97 5.59
CA ASP A 171 -17.98 11.33 5.79
C ASP A 171 -17.84 11.70 7.29
N LEU A 172 -16.62 12.14 7.63
CA LEU A 172 -16.25 12.68 8.94
C LEU A 172 -17.23 13.78 9.38
N LYS A 173 -17.80 14.54 8.44
CA LYS A 173 -18.74 15.62 8.71
C LYS A 173 -20.10 15.09 9.16
N PHE A 174 -20.56 13.97 8.58
CA PHE A 174 -21.79 13.29 8.98
C PHE A 174 -21.67 12.62 10.35
N ARG A 175 -20.53 11.94 10.65
CA ARG A 175 -20.31 11.31 11.96
C ARG A 175 -20.08 12.33 13.09
N PHE A 176 -19.33 13.42 12.86
CA PHE A 176 -19.22 14.48 13.88
C PHE A 176 -20.59 15.10 14.18
N LYS A 177 -21.43 15.29 13.15
CA LYS A 177 -22.79 15.79 13.34
C LYS A 177 -23.65 14.81 14.16
N HIS A 178 -23.56 13.51 13.88
CA HIS A 178 -24.27 12.49 14.65
C HIS A 178 -23.75 12.33 16.09
N LEU A 179 -22.43 12.38 16.32
CA LEU A 179 -21.84 12.34 17.67
C LEU A 179 -22.15 13.61 18.47
N SER A 180 -22.30 14.76 17.80
CA SER A 180 -22.73 16.01 18.41
C SER A 180 -24.22 16.02 18.79
N SER A 181 -25.09 15.40 17.98
CA SER A 181 -26.52 15.30 18.29
C SER A 181 -26.79 14.31 19.42
N VAL A 182 -26.06 13.20 19.47
CA VAL A 182 -26.19 12.20 20.57
C VAL A 182 -25.73 12.78 21.92
N ASN A 183 -24.80 13.72 21.95
CA ASN A 183 -24.38 14.39 23.20
C ASN A 183 -25.31 15.53 23.66
N LEU A 184 -26.25 15.98 22.82
CA LEU A 184 -27.17 17.06 23.16
C LEU A 184 -28.51 16.57 23.74
N ASP A 185 -28.88 15.31 23.50
CA ASP A 185 -30.12 14.72 24.05
C ASP A 185 -29.95 14.14 25.47
N ASP A 186 -28.73 14.06 26.01
CA ASP A 186 -28.47 13.57 27.38
C ASP A 186 -28.48 14.68 28.46
N LYS A 187 -28.89 15.91 28.12
CA LYS A 187 -29.20 16.95 29.12
C LYS A 187 -30.69 17.04 29.35
N GLU A 188 -31.22 16.11 30.13
CA GLU A 188 -32.55 16.23 30.72
C GLU A 188 -32.57 17.49 31.62
N PRO A 189 -33.45 18.49 31.36
CA PRO A 189 -33.58 19.62 32.27
C PRO A 189 -34.28 19.13 33.54
N LEU A 190 -33.55 19.18 34.67
CA LEU A 190 -34.13 19.13 36.01
C LEU A 190 -35.10 20.30 36.18
N VAL A 191 -36.36 20.07 35.82
CA VAL A 191 -37.49 20.90 36.22
C VAL A 191 -37.82 20.50 37.65
N SER A 192 -37.28 21.22 38.64
CA SER A 192 -37.84 21.17 40.00
C SER A 192 -39.18 21.89 39.99
N LYS A 193 -40.25 21.12 40.20
CA LYS A 193 -41.58 21.63 40.54
C LYS A 193 -41.60 22.14 41.98
N ALA A 194 -42.40 23.19 42.16
CA ALA A 194 -42.93 23.79 43.40
C ALA A 194 -41.98 24.71 44.18
#